data_AF-A0A2L0UAT2-F1
#
_entry.id   AF-A0A2L0UAT2-F1
#
_cell.length_a   1.000
_cell.length_b   1.000
_cell.length_c   1.000
_cell.angle_alpha   90.00
_cell.angle_beta   90.00
_cell.angle_gamma   90.00
#
_symmetry.space_group_name_H-M   'P 1'
#
loop_
_entity.id
_entity.type
_entity.pdbx_description
1 polymer ?
#
loop_
_entity_poly.entity_id
_entity_poly.type
_entity_poly.pdbx_seq_one_letter_code
_entity_poly.pdbx_strand_id
1 'polypeptide(L)'
;AFTAALVAAAGDRGIAVGPDVRRQVAPEDAETVAAVASAPLEEQMRHMLEISDNYLAEALARIAALESGRPASFGGATEALTAAAVRLGVPQEGLSVGDAAGLSVRNAVSPAHLAQLVRGTTTSQEPGLAAVARSLPIAGLTGTLATRFTAEDGAGAGAGTVRAKTGTLNAVTGLTGHVVTADGRLLVFSFLASGLDGTTAEARAAADRAAGLLAGCGCR
;
A
#
# COMPACT_ATOMS: atom_id res chain seq x y z
N ALA A 1 -4.40 0.21 25.03
CA ALA A 1 -4.96 1.39 24.35
C ALA A 1 -6.48 1.32 24.25
N PHE A 2 -7.05 0.39 23.46
CA PHE A 2 -8.51 0.29 23.25
C PHE A 2 -9.34 0.24 24.55
N THR A 3 -9.03 -0.69 25.46
CA THR A 3 -9.74 -0.80 26.75
C THR A 3 -9.73 0.48 27.56
N ALA A 4 -8.56 1.15 27.65
CA ALA A 4 -8.44 2.39 28.40
C ALA A 4 -9.28 3.53 27.77
N ALA A 5 -9.28 3.63 26.44
CA ALA A 5 -10.10 4.59 25.72
C ALA A 5 -11.61 4.34 25.92
N LEU A 6 -12.02 3.07 25.92
CA LEU A 6 -13.42 2.70 26.15
C LEU A 6 -13.87 3.01 27.58
N VAL A 7 -13.02 2.73 28.57
CA VAL A 7 -13.29 3.07 29.99
C VAL A 7 -13.44 4.58 30.17
N ALA A 8 -12.55 5.37 29.57
CA ALA A 8 -12.66 6.83 29.61
C ALA A 8 -13.97 7.32 28.97
N ALA A 9 -14.28 6.85 27.75
CA ALA A 9 -15.50 7.24 27.03
C ALA A 9 -16.79 6.81 27.72
N ALA A 10 -16.76 5.72 28.50
CA ALA A 10 -17.85 5.27 29.35
C ALA A 10 -18.01 6.21 30.56
N GLY A 11 -16.90 6.59 31.21
CA GLY A 11 -16.89 7.55 32.31
C GLY A 11 -17.48 8.92 31.93
N ASP A 12 -17.13 9.43 30.74
CA ASP A 12 -17.69 10.68 30.20
C ASP A 12 -19.21 10.64 30.00
N ARG A 13 -19.80 9.44 29.97
CA ARG A 13 -21.24 9.19 29.84
C ARG A 13 -21.90 8.75 31.14
N GLY A 14 -21.17 8.80 32.27
CA GLY A 14 -21.67 8.36 33.57
C GLY A 14 -21.80 6.85 33.73
N ILE A 15 -21.17 6.06 32.86
CA ILE A 15 -21.15 4.59 32.94
C ILE A 15 -19.95 4.16 33.77
N ALA A 16 -20.20 3.59 34.96
CA ALA A 16 -19.15 3.03 35.79
C ALA A 16 -18.69 1.66 35.26
N VAL A 17 -17.39 1.51 35.04
CA VAL A 17 -16.78 0.23 34.67
C VAL A 17 -16.18 -0.41 35.92
N GLY A 18 -16.58 -1.65 36.21
CA GLY A 18 -16.08 -2.40 37.37
C GLY A 18 -14.58 -2.70 37.32
N PRO A 19 -13.98 -3.10 38.45
CA PRO A 19 -12.60 -3.59 38.47
C PRO A 19 -12.45 -4.87 37.63
N ASP A 20 -11.22 -5.21 37.25
CA ASP A 20 -10.86 -6.46 36.55
C ASP A 20 -11.26 -6.60 35.07
N VAL A 21 -11.09 -5.51 34.30
CA VAL A 21 -11.24 -5.57 32.83
C VAL A 21 -10.12 -6.40 32.20
N ARG A 22 -10.49 -7.54 31.60
CA ARG A 22 -9.56 -8.49 30.97
C ARG A 22 -9.99 -8.87 29.55
N ARG A 23 -9.03 -9.33 28.74
CA ARG A 23 -9.31 -9.86 27.40
C ARG A 23 -9.98 -11.23 27.52
N GLN A 24 -11.14 -11.38 26.90
CA GLN A 24 -11.88 -12.65 26.84
C GLN A 24 -12.61 -12.76 25.51
N VAL A 25 -12.87 -13.98 25.05
CA VAL A 25 -13.81 -14.23 23.95
C VAL A 25 -15.23 -14.07 24.50
N ALA A 26 -16.06 -13.29 23.81
CA ALA A 26 -17.47 -13.15 24.18
C ALA A 26 -18.21 -14.49 23.98
N PRO A 27 -19.08 -14.92 24.92
CA PRO A 27 -19.96 -16.07 24.71
C PRO A 27 -20.79 -15.93 23.43
N GLU A 28 -21.14 -17.05 22.79
CA GLU A 28 -21.92 -17.05 21.54
C GLU A 28 -23.34 -16.49 21.74
N ASP A 29 -23.88 -16.58 22.95
CA ASP A 29 -25.19 -16.10 23.37
C ASP A 29 -25.16 -14.67 23.95
N ALA A 30 -24.02 -13.98 23.90
CA ALA A 30 -23.92 -12.62 24.42
C ALA A 30 -24.76 -11.63 23.60
N GLU A 31 -25.54 -10.79 24.29
CA GLU A 31 -26.31 -9.72 23.65
C GLU A 31 -25.39 -8.63 23.10
N THR A 32 -25.61 -8.24 21.82
CA THR A 32 -24.88 -7.13 21.21
C THR A 32 -25.46 -5.80 21.66
N VAL A 33 -24.72 -5.08 22.53
CA VAL A 33 -25.15 -3.78 23.07
C VAL A 33 -24.86 -2.59 22.14
N ALA A 34 -23.83 -2.71 21.30
CA ALA A 34 -23.44 -1.67 20.35
C ALA A 34 -22.52 -2.26 19.26
N ALA A 35 -22.53 -1.65 18.07
CA ALA A 35 -21.63 -1.98 16.99
C ALA A 35 -21.14 -0.70 16.29
N VAL A 36 -19.94 -0.77 15.71
CA VAL A 36 -19.37 0.28 14.86
C VAL A 36 -18.91 -0.34 13.55
N ALA A 37 -19.23 0.31 12.44
CA ALA A 37 -18.66 -0.04 11.15
C ALA A 37 -17.41 0.81 10.90
N SER A 38 -16.37 0.18 10.35
CA SER A 38 -15.20 0.91 9.86
C SER A 38 -15.52 1.65 8.55
N ALA A 39 -14.58 2.47 8.09
CA ALA A 39 -14.63 3.02 6.74
C ALA A 39 -14.66 1.89 5.68
N PRO A 40 -15.30 2.10 4.51
CA PRO A 40 -15.26 1.14 3.41
C PRO A 40 -13.83 0.71 3.04
N LEU A 41 -13.67 -0.51 2.53
CA LEU A 41 -12.35 -1.07 2.18
C LEU A 41 -11.56 -0.17 1.22
N GLU A 42 -12.23 0.44 0.24
CA GLU A 42 -11.59 1.35 -0.71
C GLU A 42 -10.99 2.58 -0.02
N GLU A 43 -11.66 3.14 1.00
CA GLU A 43 -11.13 4.28 1.76
C GLU A 43 -9.95 3.88 2.64
N GLN A 44 -10.03 2.71 3.28
CA GLN A 44 -8.92 2.17 4.05
C GLN A 44 -7.71 1.89 3.15
N MET A 45 -7.93 1.32 1.96
CA MET A 45 -6.87 1.05 0.98
C MET A 45 -6.23 2.35 0.46
N ARG A 46 -7.04 3.35 0.11
CA ARG A 46 -6.53 4.67 -0.30
C ARG A 46 -5.68 5.29 0.79
N HIS A 47 -6.17 5.31 2.03
CA HIS A 47 -5.40 5.83 3.17
C HIS A 47 -4.08 5.07 3.34
N MET A 48 -4.13 3.73 3.35
CA MET A 48 -2.93 2.88 3.44
C MET A 48 -1.90 3.20 2.36
N LEU A 49 -2.34 3.38 1.10
CA LEU A 49 -1.45 3.69 -0.02
C LEU A 49 -0.86 5.11 0.07
N GLU A 50 -1.68 6.09 0.45
CA GLU A 50 -1.29 7.50 0.56
C GLU A 50 -0.26 7.75 1.64
N ILE A 51 -0.48 7.24 2.86
CA ILE A 51 0.40 7.48 4.00
C ILE A 51 1.41 6.35 4.23
N SER A 52 1.33 5.26 3.45
CA SER A 52 2.18 4.08 3.60
C SER A 52 2.06 3.42 4.98
N ASP A 53 0.82 3.22 5.45
CA ASP A 53 0.57 2.67 6.79
C ASP A 53 0.86 1.17 6.85
N ASN A 54 1.94 0.82 7.54
CA ASN A 54 2.39 -0.57 7.72
C ASN A 54 1.40 -1.40 8.55
N TYR A 55 0.79 -0.81 9.58
CA TYR A 55 -0.14 -1.55 10.44
C TYR A 55 -1.41 -1.92 9.66
N LEU A 56 -1.94 -0.96 8.89
CA LEU A 56 -3.11 -1.17 8.07
C LEU A 56 -2.84 -2.19 6.96
N ALA A 57 -1.64 -2.18 6.34
CA ALA A 57 -1.23 -3.22 5.39
C ALA A 57 -1.28 -4.62 6.02
N GLU A 58 -0.68 -4.82 7.20
CA GLU A 58 -0.71 -6.11 7.89
C GLU A 58 -2.12 -6.52 8.36
N ALA A 59 -2.96 -5.57 8.76
CA ALA A 59 -4.34 -5.83 9.16
C ALA A 59 -5.18 -6.28 7.95
N LEU A 60 -5.14 -5.53 6.85
CA LEU A 60 -5.86 -5.85 5.62
C LEU A 60 -5.39 -7.18 5.01
N ALA A 61 -4.08 -7.48 5.05
CA ALA A 61 -3.56 -8.76 4.55
C ALA A 61 -4.04 -9.97 5.37
N ARG A 62 -4.19 -9.83 6.70
CA ARG A 62 -4.76 -10.88 7.56
C ARG A 62 -6.26 -11.07 7.36
N ILE A 63 -6.99 -9.99 7.07
CA ILE A 63 -8.40 -10.08 6.65
C ILE A 63 -8.48 -10.82 5.31
N ALA A 64 -7.65 -10.47 4.33
CA ALA A 64 -7.60 -11.16 3.05
C ALA A 64 -7.24 -12.65 3.20
N ALA A 65 -6.35 -13.00 4.15
CA ALA A 65 -6.05 -14.38 4.49
C ALA A 65 -7.31 -15.12 4.95
N LEU A 66 -8.02 -14.56 5.93
CA LEU A 66 -9.25 -15.14 6.49
C LEU A 66 -10.30 -15.38 5.40
N GLU A 67 -10.58 -14.36 4.59
CA GLU A 67 -11.57 -14.44 3.49
C GLU A 67 -11.15 -15.40 2.37
N SER A 68 -9.86 -15.73 2.29
CA SER A 68 -9.33 -16.72 1.34
C SER A 68 -9.27 -18.15 1.89
N GLY A 69 -9.83 -18.39 3.09
CA GLY A 69 -9.81 -19.69 3.77
C GLY A 69 -8.48 -20.03 4.43
N ARG A 70 -7.63 -19.02 4.70
CA ARG A 70 -6.33 -19.17 5.39
C ARG A 70 -6.43 -18.63 6.82
N PRO A 71 -5.55 -19.07 7.73
CA PRO A 71 -5.48 -18.46 9.06
C PRO A 71 -5.22 -16.96 8.98
N ALA A 72 -5.89 -16.17 9.83
CA ALA A 72 -5.64 -14.73 9.99
C ALA A 72 -4.30 -14.45 10.73
N SER A 73 -3.21 -14.98 10.18
CA SER A 73 -1.85 -14.92 10.73
C SER A 73 -0.90 -14.27 9.72
N PHE A 74 0.33 -13.95 10.14
CA PHE A 74 1.35 -13.44 9.23
C PHE A 74 1.64 -14.41 8.07
N GLY A 75 1.77 -15.71 8.35
CA GLY A 75 1.99 -16.72 7.32
C GLY A 75 0.82 -16.84 6.35
N GLY A 76 -0.41 -16.90 6.88
CA GLY A 76 -1.61 -16.95 6.04
C GLY A 76 -1.77 -15.70 5.18
N ALA A 77 -1.40 -14.52 5.69
CA ALA A 77 -1.36 -13.28 4.93
C ALA A 77 -0.33 -13.32 3.80
N THR A 78 0.91 -13.74 4.07
CA THR A 78 1.94 -13.85 3.01
C THR A 78 1.56 -14.86 1.93
N GLU A 79 0.93 -15.98 2.30
CA GLU A 79 0.41 -16.99 1.36
C GLU A 79 -0.74 -16.44 0.51
N ALA A 80 -1.68 -15.72 1.13
CA ALA A 80 -2.79 -15.09 0.44
C ALA A 80 -2.32 -14.04 -0.58
N LEU A 81 -1.36 -13.20 -0.19
CA LEU A 81 -0.76 -12.19 -1.06
C LEU A 81 0.01 -12.82 -2.23
N THR A 82 0.82 -13.85 -1.96
CA THR A 82 1.56 -14.57 -3.01
C THR A 82 0.60 -15.20 -4.01
N ALA A 83 -0.45 -15.88 -3.54
CA ALA A 83 -1.46 -16.48 -4.40
C ALA A 83 -2.23 -15.41 -5.22
N ALA A 84 -2.52 -14.25 -4.63
CA ALA A 84 -3.17 -13.14 -5.32
C ALA A 84 -2.27 -12.54 -6.42
N ALA A 85 -0.98 -12.36 -6.15
CA ALA A 85 -0.02 -11.86 -7.14
C ALA A 85 0.09 -12.81 -8.34
N VAL A 86 0.17 -14.13 -8.10
CA VAL A 86 0.21 -15.13 -9.17
C VAL A 86 -1.08 -15.11 -10.01
N ARG A 87 -2.26 -14.97 -9.39
CA ARG A 87 -3.52 -14.81 -10.14
C ARG A 87 -3.54 -13.57 -11.03
N LEU A 88 -2.79 -12.53 -10.68
CA LEU A 88 -2.62 -11.31 -11.49
C LEU A 88 -1.51 -11.43 -12.54
N GLY A 89 -0.92 -12.62 -12.73
CA GLY A 89 0.11 -12.89 -13.73
C GLY A 89 1.52 -12.50 -13.30
N VAL A 90 1.76 -12.25 -12.01
CA VAL A 90 3.11 -12.08 -11.48
C VAL A 90 3.82 -13.44 -11.46
N PRO A 91 5.01 -13.58 -12.08
CA PRO A 91 5.73 -14.84 -12.06
C PRO A 91 6.17 -15.17 -10.63
N GLN A 92 6.09 -16.46 -10.29
CA GLN A 92 6.45 -16.95 -8.96
C GLN A 92 7.98 -17.05 -8.76
N GLU A 93 8.73 -17.21 -9.85
CA GLU A 93 10.19 -17.34 -9.80
C GLU A 93 10.82 -16.09 -9.18
N GLY A 94 11.54 -16.26 -8.06
CA GLY A 94 12.17 -15.15 -7.34
C GLY A 94 11.20 -14.23 -6.59
N LEU A 95 9.91 -14.56 -6.50
CA LEU A 95 8.93 -13.84 -5.67
C LEU A 95 8.93 -14.42 -4.25
N SER A 96 9.26 -13.59 -3.26
CA SER A 96 9.15 -13.92 -1.83
C SER A 96 8.45 -12.78 -1.11
N VAL A 97 7.33 -13.10 -0.44
CA VAL A 97 6.57 -12.16 0.38
C VAL A 97 6.78 -12.56 1.84
N GLY A 98 7.58 -11.78 2.56
CA GLY A 98 7.96 -12.00 3.95
C GLY A 98 7.06 -11.29 4.98
N ASP A 99 6.38 -10.22 4.55
CA ASP A 99 5.32 -9.51 5.25
C ASP A 99 4.48 -8.69 4.24
N ALA A 100 3.43 -8.01 4.70
CA ALA A 100 2.58 -7.18 3.84
C ALA A 100 3.06 -5.72 3.74
N ALA A 101 3.74 -5.23 4.79
CA ALA A 101 4.19 -3.85 4.89
C ALA A 101 5.45 -3.51 4.09
N GLY A 102 6.24 -4.52 3.70
CA GLY A 102 7.52 -4.30 3.02
C GLY A 102 8.71 -4.08 3.96
N LEU A 103 8.56 -4.31 5.26
CA LEU A 103 9.64 -4.14 6.26
C LEU A 103 10.52 -5.38 6.41
N SER A 104 9.97 -6.55 6.10
CA SER A 104 10.67 -7.82 6.22
C SER A 104 11.83 -7.90 5.25
N VAL A 105 13.02 -8.20 5.78
CA VAL A 105 14.22 -8.51 4.98
C VAL A 105 14.07 -9.77 4.12
N ARG A 106 13.01 -10.56 4.34
CA ARG A 106 12.67 -11.73 3.52
C ARG A 106 11.85 -11.38 2.28
N ASN A 107 11.39 -10.14 2.15
CA ASN A 107 10.76 -9.67 0.93
C ASN A 107 11.78 -9.65 -0.20
N ALA A 108 11.49 -10.39 -1.26
CA ALA A 108 12.29 -10.39 -2.48
C ALA A 108 11.35 -10.25 -3.68
N VAL A 109 11.45 -9.13 -4.38
CA VAL A 109 10.65 -8.81 -5.56
C VAL A 109 11.57 -8.17 -6.60
N SER A 110 11.37 -8.52 -7.87
CA SER A 110 12.03 -7.83 -8.98
C SER A 110 11.19 -6.61 -9.41
N PRO A 111 11.80 -5.61 -10.08
CA PRO A 111 11.04 -4.56 -10.76
C PRO A 111 9.98 -5.11 -11.72
N ALA A 112 10.29 -6.24 -12.36
CA ALA A 112 9.33 -6.93 -13.24
C ALA A 112 8.11 -7.43 -12.46
N HIS A 113 8.27 -8.01 -11.25
CA HIS A 113 7.13 -8.45 -10.43
C HIS A 113 6.18 -7.29 -10.11
N LEU A 114 6.75 -6.16 -9.69
CA LEU A 114 5.97 -4.98 -9.32
C LEU A 114 5.30 -4.32 -10.54
N ALA A 115 5.98 -4.24 -11.68
CA ALA A 115 5.39 -3.72 -12.91
C ALA A 115 4.28 -4.64 -13.45
N GLN A 116 4.43 -5.97 -13.33
CA GLN A 116 3.40 -6.96 -13.66
C GLN A 116 2.16 -6.77 -12.77
N LEU A 117 2.35 -6.59 -11.46
CA LEU A 117 1.28 -6.33 -10.52
C LEU A 117 0.50 -5.06 -10.87
N VAL A 118 1.20 -3.94 -11.13
CA VAL A 118 0.55 -2.67 -11.54
C VAL A 118 -0.14 -2.81 -12.89
N ARG A 119 0.43 -3.58 -13.84
CA ARG A 119 -0.29 -3.87 -15.09
C ARG A 119 -1.60 -4.60 -14.80
N GLY A 120 -1.58 -5.62 -13.94
CA GLY A 120 -2.77 -6.37 -13.53
C GLY A 120 -3.86 -5.47 -12.93
N THR A 121 -3.50 -4.49 -12.10
CA THR A 121 -4.50 -3.56 -11.52
C THR A 121 -5.04 -2.55 -12.52
N THR A 122 -4.20 -2.10 -13.46
CA THR A 122 -4.56 -1.05 -14.43
C THR A 122 -5.34 -1.58 -15.64
N THR A 123 -5.20 -2.86 -15.99
CA THR A 123 -5.94 -3.49 -17.10
C THR A 123 -7.16 -4.29 -16.64
N SER A 124 -7.35 -4.46 -15.32
CA SER A 124 -8.46 -5.26 -14.79
C SER A 124 -9.80 -4.56 -14.99
N GLN A 125 -10.83 -5.36 -15.32
CA GLN A 125 -12.22 -4.91 -15.35
C GLN A 125 -12.91 -5.03 -13.98
N GLU A 126 -12.25 -5.63 -12.99
CA GLU A 126 -12.75 -5.73 -11.62
C GLU A 126 -12.72 -4.34 -10.95
N PRO A 127 -13.87 -3.78 -10.53
CA PRO A 127 -13.94 -2.41 -10.01
C PRO A 127 -12.98 -2.14 -8.85
N GLY A 128 -12.79 -3.13 -7.96
CA GLY A 128 -11.89 -3.02 -6.81
C GLY A 128 -10.41 -2.92 -7.22
N LEU A 129 -9.96 -3.70 -8.22
CA LEU A 129 -8.58 -3.64 -8.71
C LEU A 129 -8.29 -2.34 -9.45
N ALA A 130 -9.25 -1.87 -10.25
CA ALA A 130 -9.16 -0.58 -10.91
C ALA A 130 -9.11 0.58 -9.89
N ALA A 131 -9.81 0.47 -8.75
CA ALA A 131 -9.77 1.45 -7.66
C ALA A 131 -8.40 1.52 -6.97
N VAL A 132 -7.68 0.40 -6.86
CA VAL A 132 -6.30 0.38 -6.33
C VAL A 132 -5.36 1.22 -7.20
N ALA A 133 -5.41 1.04 -8.53
CA ALA A 133 -4.58 1.82 -9.45
C ALA A 133 -4.85 3.34 -9.33
N ARG A 134 -6.12 3.72 -9.15
CA ARG A 134 -6.52 5.12 -8.95
C ARG A 134 -6.11 5.68 -7.57
N SER A 135 -6.06 4.83 -6.56
CA SER A 135 -5.75 5.20 -5.17
C SER A 135 -4.25 5.36 -4.89
N LEU A 136 -3.38 5.12 -5.87
CA LEU A 136 -1.95 5.41 -5.72
C LEU A 136 -1.71 6.93 -5.51
N PRO A 137 -0.75 7.31 -4.64
CA PRO A 137 -0.35 8.71 -4.47
C PRO A 137 -0.09 9.42 -5.79
N ILE A 138 -0.52 10.66 -5.91
CA ILE A 138 -0.37 11.50 -7.11
C ILE A 138 0.83 12.42 -6.91
N ALA A 139 1.75 12.40 -7.87
CA ALA A 139 2.92 13.26 -7.90
C ALA A 139 2.56 14.75 -7.74
N GLY A 140 3.16 15.41 -6.76
CA GLY A 140 2.94 16.84 -6.46
C GLY A 140 1.57 17.16 -5.85
N LEU A 141 0.76 16.16 -5.44
CA LEU A 141 -0.60 16.40 -4.95
C LEU A 141 -0.97 15.61 -3.69
N THR A 142 -0.71 14.31 -3.61
CA THR A 142 -1.21 13.48 -2.49
C THR A 142 -0.17 12.54 -1.91
N GLY A 143 -0.41 12.13 -0.66
CA GLY A 143 0.35 11.11 0.05
C GLY A 143 1.86 11.37 0.08
N THR A 144 2.64 10.30 0.02
CA THR A 144 4.11 10.36 0.04
C THR A 144 4.75 11.03 -1.20
N LEU A 145 3.94 11.48 -2.17
CA LEU A 145 4.41 12.23 -3.33
C LEU A 145 4.00 13.71 -3.33
N ALA A 146 3.26 14.18 -2.31
CA ALA A 146 2.69 15.52 -2.28
C ALA A 146 3.72 16.66 -2.46
N THR A 147 4.94 16.47 -1.96
CA THR A 147 6.03 17.46 -2.03
C THR A 147 7.16 17.04 -2.98
N ARG A 148 6.89 16.14 -3.93
CA ARG A 148 7.85 15.65 -4.94
C ARG A 148 7.38 16.07 -6.33
N PHE A 149 8.25 15.90 -7.33
CA PHE A 149 7.96 16.25 -8.73
C PHE A 149 7.77 17.76 -8.92
N THR A 150 8.59 18.56 -8.25
CA THR A 150 8.65 20.01 -8.49
C THR A 150 9.47 20.32 -9.77
N ALA A 151 9.41 21.57 -10.23
CA ALA A 151 10.24 22.01 -11.35
C ALA A 151 11.73 21.94 -10.99
N GLU A 152 12.06 22.29 -9.75
CA GLU A 152 13.40 22.29 -9.16
C GLU A 152 13.99 20.88 -9.06
N ASP A 153 13.15 19.86 -8.84
CA ASP A 153 13.57 18.45 -8.81
C ASP A 153 13.96 17.90 -10.20
N GLY A 154 13.68 18.64 -11.28
CA GLY A 154 13.82 18.19 -12.66
C GLY A 154 12.81 17.10 -13.05
N ALA A 155 11.74 16.94 -12.27
CA ALA A 155 10.72 15.91 -12.44
C ALA A 155 9.31 16.50 -12.69
N GLY A 156 9.18 17.82 -12.83
CA GLY A 156 7.90 18.53 -12.96
C GLY A 156 6.95 18.02 -14.05
N ALA A 157 7.48 17.41 -15.12
CA ALA A 157 6.64 16.78 -16.16
C ALA A 157 5.74 15.64 -15.62
N GLY A 158 6.13 15.02 -14.50
CA GLY A 158 5.33 13.98 -13.84
C GLY A 158 4.28 14.50 -12.86
N ALA A 159 4.27 15.80 -12.52
CA ALA A 159 3.33 16.37 -11.56
C ALA A 159 1.88 16.21 -12.06
N GLY A 160 0.98 15.72 -11.20
CA GLY A 160 -0.43 15.48 -11.51
C GLY A 160 -0.70 14.26 -12.41
N THR A 161 0.31 13.69 -13.07
CA THR A 161 0.16 12.60 -14.05
C THR A 161 0.71 11.28 -13.55
N VAL A 162 1.86 11.29 -12.87
CA VAL A 162 2.43 10.09 -12.24
C VAL A 162 1.59 9.73 -11.02
N ARG A 163 1.12 8.48 -10.95
CA ARG A 163 0.63 7.89 -9.70
C ARG A 163 1.45 6.67 -9.34
N ALA A 164 2.03 6.66 -8.15
CA ALA A 164 2.98 5.64 -7.76
C ALA A 164 3.06 5.45 -6.24
N LYS A 165 3.38 4.23 -5.82
CA LYS A 165 3.73 3.92 -4.44
C LYS A 165 5.22 4.09 -4.24
N THR A 166 5.58 4.73 -3.13
CA THR A 166 6.96 4.87 -2.66
C THR A 166 7.37 3.73 -1.74
N GLY A 167 8.65 3.37 -1.77
CA GLY A 167 9.30 2.54 -0.76
C GLY A 167 10.65 3.14 -0.38
N THR A 168 10.95 3.24 0.91
CA THR A 168 12.23 3.73 1.41
C THR A 168 12.60 3.02 2.70
N LEU A 169 13.77 2.40 2.70
CA LEU A 169 14.49 1.88 3.86
C LEU A 169 15.92 2.43 3.84
N ASN A 170 16.75 2.05 4.81
CA ASN A 170 18.11 2.59 4.93
C ASN A 170 18.95 2.44 3.65
N ALA A 171 18.92 1.26 3.02
CA ALA A 171 19.75 0.91 1.86
C ALA A 171 18.92 0.57 0.61
N VAL A 172 17.62 0.88 0.61
CA VAL A 172 16.70 0.53 -0.48
C VAL A 172 15.73 1.68 -0.73
N THR A 173 15.50 2.01 -2.00
CA THR A 173 14.36 2.85 -2.40
C THR A 173 13.66 2.29 -3.63
N GLY A 174 12.35 2.52 -3.70
CA GLY A 174 11.53 2.14 -4.84
C GLY A 174 10.46 3.18 -5.16
N LEU A 175 10.10 3.23 -6.44
CA LEU A 175 8.97 3.97 -6.97
C LEU A 175 8.31 3.12 -8.05
N THR A 176 7.09 2.66 -7.77
CA THR A 176 6.35 1.75 -8.66
C THR A 176 4.97 2.31 -8.91
N GLY A 177 4.57 2.40 -10.17
CA GLY A 177 3.27 2.94 -10.52
C GLY A 177 3.02 2.99 -12.01
N HIS A 178 2.20 3.95 -12.39
CA HIS A 178 1.81 4.20 -13.77
C HIS A 178 1.76 5.68 -14.08
N VAL A 179 1.80 5.99 -15.38
CA VAL A 179 1.73 7.34 -15.91
C VAL A 179 1.05 7.31 -17.27
N VAL A 180 0.27 8.35 -17.56
CA VAL A 180 -0.21 8.61 -18.92
C VAL A 180 0.75 9.60 -19.56
N THR A 181 1.33 9.21 -20.68
CA THR A 181 2.28 10.02 -21.47
C THR A 181 1.59 11.24 -22.09
N ALA A 182 2.39 12.18 -22.61
CA ALA A 182 1.88 13.37 -23.29
C ALA A 182 1.01 13.05 -24.53
N ASP A 183 1.21 11.89 -25.17
CA ASP A 183 0.41 11.39 -26.30
C ASP A 183 -0.75 10.46 -25.89
N GLY A 184 -1.02 10.30 -24.59
CA GLY A 184 -2.18 9.57 -24.06
C GLY A 184 -1.96 8.07 -23.87
N ARG A 185 -0.74 7.56 -24.02
CA ARG A 185 -0.40 6.15 -23.77
C ARG A 185 -0.21 5.89 -22.28
N LEU A 186 -0.89 4.88 -21.75
CA LEU A 186 -0.64 4.38 -20.40
C LEU A 186 0.66 3.56 -20.36
N LEU A 187 1.58 3.93 -19.47
CA LEU A 187 2.79 3.20 -19.15
C LEU A 187 2.77 2.75 -17.69
N VAL A 188 3.30 1.56 -17.44
CA VAL A 188 3.59 1.05 -16.09
C VAL A 188 5.09 1.01 -15.87
N PHE A 189 5.54 1.29 -14.65
CA PHE A 189 6.96 1.33 -14.33
C PHE A 189 7.24 0.84 -12.92
N SER A 190 8.48 0.39 -12.70
CA SER A 190 9.01 0.10 -11.38
C SER A 190 10.50 0.44 -11.36
N PHE A 191 10.88 1.39 -10.52
CA PHE A 191 12.27 1.69 -10.21
C PHE A 191 12.58 1.14 -8.82
N LEU A 192 13.61 0.32 -8.71
CA LEU A 192 14.08 -0.25 -7.44
C LEU A 192 15.59 -0.12 -7.40
N ALA A 193 16.10 0.44 -6.32
CA ALA A 193 17.53 0.53 -6.04
C ALA A 193 17.78 -0.07 -4.65
N SER A 194 18.73 -0.99 -4.57
CA SER A 194 19.12 -1.68 -3.34
C SER A 194 20.64 -1.66 -3.17
N GLY A 195 21.12 -1.95 -1.95
CA GLY A 195 22.55 -1.90 -1.64
C GLY A 195 23.09 -0.46 -1.60
N LEU A 196 22.22 0.50 -1.31
CA LEU A 196 22.60 1.91 -1.23
C LEU A 196 23.38 2.19 0.06
N ASP A 197 24.49 2.90 -0.07
CA ASP A 197 25.30 3.36 1.05
C ASP A 197 25.35 4.89 1.02
N GLY A 198 24.57 5.53 1.90
CA GLY A 198 24.46 6.99 1.97
C GLY A 198 23.78 7.70 0.78
N THR A 199 23.35 6.97 -0.26
CA THR A 199 22.86 7.55 -1.54
C THR A 199 21.34 7.40 -1.77
N THR A 200 20.59 7.11 -0.72
CA THR A 200 19.14 6.86 -0.81
C THR A 200 18.36 8.08 -1.32
N ALA A 201 18.77 9.30 -0.99
CA ALA A 201 18.11 10.52 -1.45
C ALA A 201 18.32 10.75 -2.96
N GLU A 202 19.54 10.53 -3.45
CA GLU A 202 19.92 10.66 -4.85
C GLU A 202 19.22 9.60 -5.72
N ALA A 203 19.18 8.35 -5.24
CA ALA A 203 18.46 7.27 -5.92
C ALA A 203 16.96 7.56 -6.00
N ARG A 204 16.37 8.10 -4.92
CA ARG A 204 14.97 8.55 -4.89
C ARG A 204 14.71 9.65 -5.91
N ALA A 205 15.58 10.67 -5.96
CA ALA A 205 15.45 11.78 -6.91
C ALA A 205 15.65 11.30 -8.37
N ALA A 206 16.53 10.33 -8.61
CA ALA A 206 16.70 9.72 -9.92
C ALA A 206 15.44 8.97 -10.38
N ALA A 207 14.78 8.22 -9.48
CA ALA A 207 13.51 7.55 -9.77
C ALA A 207 12.40 8.56 -10.12
N ASP A 208 12.33 9.70 -9.43
CA ASP A 208 11.38 10.77 -9.75
C ASP A 208 11.62 11.37 -11.13
N ARG A 209 12.88 11.72 -11.44
CA ARG A 209 13.23 12.24 -12.77
C ARG A 209 12.93 11.22 -13.86
N ALA A 210 13.22 9.93 -13.65
CA ALA A 210 12.90 8.89 -14.61
C ALA A 210 11.38 8.77 -14.84
N ALA A 211 10.57 8.80 -13.78
CA ALA A 211 9.11 8.81 -13.91
C ALA A 211 8.58 10.08 -14.60
N GLY A 212 9.18 11.25 -14.32
CA GLY A 212 8.85 12.51 -14.99
C GLY A 212 9.20 12.48 -16.49
N LEU A 213 10.32 11.87 -16.87
CA LEU A 213 10.68 11.66 -18.27
C LEU A 213 9.65 10.79 -18.99
N LEU A 214 9.19 9.69 -18.36
CA LEU A 214 8.12 8.86 -18.93
C LEU A 214 6.84 9.66 -19.17
N ALA A 215 6.46 10.56 -18.25
CA ALA A 215 5.30 11.43 -18.43
C ALA A 215 5.44 12.36 -19.65
N GLY A 216 6.65 12.89 -19.88
CA GLY A 216 6.98 13.74 -21.02
C GLY A 216 7.21 13.00 -22.33
N CYS A 217 7.31 11.67 -22.34
CA CYS A 217 7.47 10.89 -23.56
C CYS A 217 6.26 11.02 -24.48
N GLY A 218 6.51 11.02 -25.78
CA GLY A 218 5.51 11.10 -26.84
C GLY A 218 6.18 11.59 -28.12
N CYS A 219 5.87 10.97 -29.26
CA CYS A 219 6.39 11.44 -30.55
C CYS A 219 5.77 12.80 -30.88
N ARG A 220 6.60 13.80 -31.18
CA ARG A 220 6.24 14.81 -32.18
C ARG A 220 6.87 14.40 -33.50
#